data_AF-A0A0G0FZZ2-F1
#
_entry.id   AF-A0A0G0FZZ2-F1
#
_cell.length_a   1.000
_cell.length_b   1.000
_cell.length_c   1.000
_cell.angle_alpha   90.00
_cell.angle_beta   90.00
_cell.angle_gamma   90.00
#
_symmetry.space_group_name_H-M   'P 1'
#
loop_
_entity.id
_entity.type
_entity.pdbx_description
1 polymer ?
#
loop_
_entity_poly.entity_id
_entity_poly.type
_entity_poly.pdbx_seq_one_letter_code
_entity_poly.pdbx_strand_id
1 'polypeptide(L)'
;MMEFTIEKFNEVKNLAEDFYKKIGKVRCPYFAGDVHFNIKGWDHLVFKSWNNTRVVNDQFARFRHIKLAPEIIGQSKTLQGIWTTKKIERVKVNSRWTWLKN
;
A
#
# COMPACT_ATOMS: atom_id res chain seq x y z
N MET A 1 16.21 -15.98 6.05
CA MET A 1 15.64 -15.47 4.78
C MET A 1 14.65 -16.51 4.30
N MET A 2 13.49 -16.10 3.77
CA MET A 2 12.58 -17.06 3.16
C MET A 2 13.19 -17.43 1.80
N GLU A 3 13.72 -18.64 1.67
CA GLU A 3 14.30 -19.11 0.42
C GLU A 3 13.16 -19.61 -0.48
N PHE A 4 13.00 -18.96 -1.63
CA PHE A 4 12.07 -19.40 -2.67
C PHE A 4 12.78 -19.30 -4.02
N THR A 5 12.38 -20.16 -4.94
CA THR A 5 12.95 -20.17 -6.29
C THR A 5 12.33 -19.05 -7.14
N ILE A 6 13.01 -18.68 -8.22
CA ILE A 6 12.53 -17.66 -9.16
C ILE A 6 11.21 -18.11 -9.80
N GLU A 7 11.05 -19.40 -10.08
CA GLU A 7 9.81 -19.97 -10.61
C GLU A 7 8.66 -19.77 -9.63
N LYS A 8 8.90 -20.07 -8.34
CA LYS A 8 7.87 -19.90 -7.32
C LYS A 8 7.47 -18.44 -7.14
N PHE A 9 8.44 -17.52 -7.23
CA PHE A 9 8.17 -16.09 -7.21
C PHE A 9 7.26 -15.68 -8.37
N ASN A 10 7.59 -16.11 -9.60
CA ASN A 10 6.82 -15.76 -10.79
C ASN A 10 5.40 -16.34 -10.74
N GLU A 11 5.24 -17.57 -10.25
CA GLU A 11 3.93 -18.18 -10.02
C GLU A 11 3.08 -17.33 -9.07
N VAL A 12 3.63 -16.98 -7.90
CA VAL A 12 2.92 -16.17 -6.90
C VAL A 12 2.61 -14.77 -7.42
N LYS A 13 3.53 -14.16 -8.18
CA LYS A 13 3.32 -12.85 -8.80
C LYS A 13 2.16 -12.90 -9.81
N ASN A 14 2.14 -13.89 -10.71
CA ASN A 14 1.10 -14.02 -11.72
C ASN A 14 -0.27 -14.25 -11.07
N LEU A 15 -0.36 -15.15 -10.08
CA LEU A 15 -1.58 -15.38 -9.32
C LEU A 15 -2.07 -14.11 -8.60
N ALA A 16 -1.14 -13.36 -8.01
CA ALA A 16 -1.45 -12.10 -7.34
C ALA A 16 -1.93 -11.04 -8.33
N GLU A 17 -1.34 -10.94 -9.51
CA GLU A 17 -1.72 -9.97 -10.55
C GLU A 17 -3.11 -10.28 -11.11
N ASP A 18 -3.38 -11.55 -11.42
CA ASP A 18 -4.70 -12.01 -11.88
C ASP A 18 -5.77 -11.77 -10.82
N PHE A 19 -5.46 -12.07 -9.55
CA PHE A 19 -6.36 -11.79 -8.45
C PHE A 19 -6.60 -10.28 -8.31
N TYR A 20 -5.54 -9.47 -8.30
CA TYR A 20 -5.63 -8.02 -8.13
C TYR A 20 -6.52 -7.37 -9.20
N LYS A 21 -6.35 -7.77 -10.46
CA LYS A 21 -7.17 -7.31 -11.58
C LYS A 21 -8.65 -7.69 -11.44
N LYS A 22 -8.96 -8.86 -10.88
CA LYS A 22 -10.33 -9.36 -10.68
C LYS A 22 -11.10 -8.62 -9.58
N ILE A 23 -10.43 -8.08 -8.56
CA ILE A 23 -11.09 -7.39 -7.44
C ILE A 23 -11.89 -6.17 -7.92
N GLY A 24 -11.27 -5.34 -8.77
CA GLY A 24 -11.84 -4.07 -9.25
C GLY A 24 -11.96 -3.01 -8.15
N LYS A 25 -12.90 -3.20 -7.22
CA LYS A 25 -13.13 -2.28 -6.08
C LYS A 25 -13.75 -2.99 -4.88
N VAL A 26 -13.52 -2.44 -3.70
CA VAL A 26 -14.06 -2.95 -2.42
C VAL A 26 -14.62 -1.79 -1.61
N ARG A 27 -15.83 -1.96 -1.05
CA ARG A 27 -16.43 -0.96 -0.15
C ARG A 27 -15.66 -0.92 1.17
N CYS A 28 -15.17 0.26 1.55
CA CYS A 28 -14.53 0.51 2.84
C CYS A 28 -15.52 1.22 3.76
N PRO A 29 -15.95 0.60 4.89
CA PRO A 29 -16.86 1.24 5.83
C PRO A 29 -16.32 2.55 6.39
N TYR A 30 -15.02 2.59 6.73
CA TYR A 30 -14.37 3.76 7.30
C TYR A 30 -14.41 4.98 6.38
N PHE A 31 -14.12 4.80 5.08
CA PHE A 31 -14.16 5.90 4.13
C PHE A 31 -15.59 6.23 3.65
N ALA A 32 -16.60 5.46 4.07
CA ALA A 32 -17.94 5.49 3.50
C ALA A 32 -17.92 5.46 1.95
N GLY A 33 -16.96 4.73 1.37
CA GLY A 33 -16.57 4.85 -0.04
C GLY A 33 -15.97 3.57 -0.60
N ASP A 34 -15.79 3.54 -1.92
CA ASP A 34 -15.17 2.42 -2.62
C ASP A 34 -13.66 2.64 -2.76
N VAL A 35 -12.88 1.61 -2.44
CA VAL A 35 -11.43 1.56 -2.66
C VAL A 35 -11.16 0.80 -3.96
N HIS A 36 -10.57 1.48 -4.93
CA HIS A 36 -10.29 0.93 -6.25
C HIS A 36 -8.90 0.28 -6.30
N PHE A 37 -8.85 -0.93 -6.85
CA PHE A 37 -7.61 -1.67 -7.09
C PHE A 37 -7.14 -1.34 -8.51
N ASN A 38 -6.25 -0.36 -8.62
CA ASN A 38 -5.79 0.19 -9.90
C ASN A 38 -4.27 0.00 -10.09
N ILE A 39 -3.77 0.42 -11.26
CA ILE A 39 -2.34 0.30 -11.63
C ILE A 39 -1.43 0.97 -10.60
N LYS A 40 -1.81 2.16 -10.08
CA LYS A 40 -1.02 2.85 -9.06
C LYS A 40 -0.90 2.01 -7.78
N GLY A 41 -1.99 1.38 -7.35
CA GLY A 41 -1.98 0.49 -6.19
C GLY A 41 -1.11 -0.75 -6.39
N TRP A 42 -1.10 -1.31 -7.60
CA TRP A 42 -0.18 -2.40 -7.97
C TRP A 42 1.28 -1.96 -7.93
N ASP A 43 1.59 -0.78 -8.47
CA ASP A 43 2.94 -0.21 -8.42
C ASP A 43 3.44 -0.05 -6.99
N HIS A 44 2.57 0.29 -6.03
CA HIS A 44 2.95 0.34 -4.61
C HIS A 44 3.32 -1.02 -4.00
N LEU A 45 2.87 -2.14 -4.59
CA LEU A 45 3.27 -3.49 -4.19
C LEU A 45 4.65 -3.86 -4.74
N VAL A 46 5.00 -3.36 -5.91
CA VAL A 46 6.26 -3.65 -6.62
C VAL A 46 7.37 -2.69 -6.23
N PHE A 47 7.06 -1.40 -6.09
CA PHE A 47 8.01 -0.32 -5.86
C PHE A 47 7.93 0.23 -4.44
N LYS A 48 9.08 0.63 -3.91
CA LYS A 48 9.22 1.27 -2.59
C LYS A 48 9.16 2.79 -2.71
N SER A 49 9.76 3.33 -3.77
CA SER A 49 9.79 4.75 -4.12
C SER A 49 9.94 4.89 -5.63
N TRP A 50 9.94 6.13 -6.12
CA TRP A 50 10.17 6.43 -7.54
C TRP A 50 11.40 5.68 -8.04
N ASN A 51 11.21 4.88 -9.09
CA ASN A 51 12.25 4.06 -9.74
C ASN A 51 13.04 3.13 -8.80
N ASN A 52 12.46 2.72 -7.66
CA ASN A 52 13.10 1.81 -6.72
C ASN A 52 12.21 0.61 -6.43
N THR A 53 12.54 -0.52 -7.06
CA THR A 53 11.85 -1.79 -6.86
C THR A 53 12.10 -2.31 -5.44
N ARG A 54 11.07 -2.89 -4.83
CA ARG A 54 11.21 -3.61 -3.56
C ARG A 54 12.09 -4.84 -3.75
N VAL A 55 12.80 -5.23 -2.70
CA VAL A 55 13.52 -6.50 -2.69
C VAL A 55 12.55 -7.66 -2.90
N VAL A 56 13.01 -8.72 -3.55
CA VAL A 56 12.16 -9.84 -3.99
C VAL A 56 11.39 -10.46 -2.82
N ASN A 57 12.02 -10.57 -1.64
CA ASN A 57 11.36 -11.09 -0.43
C ASN A 57 10.18 -10.23 0.04
N ASP A 58 10.29 -8.90 -0.05
CA ASP A 58 9.20 -7.97 0.32
C ASP A 58 8.06 -8.05 -0.69
N GLN A 59 8.39 -8.12 -1.99
CA GLN A 59 7.39 -8.36 -3.03
C GLN A 59 6.65 -9.69 -2.83
N PHE A 60 7.39 -10.78 -2.61
CA PHE A 60 6.83 -12.12 -2.40
C PHE A 60 5.86 -12.14 -1.21
N ALA A 61 6.26 -11.55 -0.08
CA ALA A 61 5.39 -11.42 1.08
C ALA A 61 4.10 -10.65 0.73
N ARG A 62 4.19 -9.51 0.04
CA ARG A 62 3.02 -8.73 -0.36
C ARG A 62 2.08 -9.50 -1.29
N PHE A 63 2.62 -10.13 -2.33
CA PHE A 63 1.84 -10.91 -3.28
C PHE A 63 1.12 -12.09 -2.62
N ARG A 64 1.78 -12.80 -1.70
CA ARG A 64 1.16 -13.91 -0.96
C ARG A 64 -0.03 -13.48 -0.10
N HIS A 65 -0.03 -12.25 0.41
CA HIS A 65 -1.06 -11.75 1.31
C HIS A 65 -2.12 -10.88 0.62
N ILE A 66 -1.99 -10.60 -0.68
CA ILE A 66 -2.90 -9.70 -1.41
C ILE A 66 -4.36 -10.15 -1.33
N LYS A 67 -4.60 -11.46 -1.23
CA LYS A 67 -5.93 -12.08 -1.08
C LYS A 67 -6.69 -11.62 0.16
N LEU A 68 -5.98 -11.17 1.20
CA LEU A 68 -6.58 -10.69 2.45
C LEU A 68 -7.00 -9.22 2.35
N ALA A 69 -6.49 -8.46 1.38
CA ALA A 69 -6.74 -7.03 1.29
C ALA A 69 -8.23 -6.68 1.15
N PRO A 70 -9.04 -7.36 0.31
CA PRO A 70 -10.48 -7.09 0.23
C PRO A 70 -11.21 -7.29 1.55
N GLU A 71 -10.87 -8.37 2.28
CA GLU A 71 -11.49 -8.69 3.56
C GLU A 71 -11.15 -7.63 4.61
N ILE A 72 -9.87 -7.27 4.73
CA ILE A 72 -9.41 -6.26 5.69
C ILE A 72 -10.06 -4.91 5.41
N ILE A 73 -10.12 -4.48 4.14
CA ILE A 73 -10.75 -3.22 3.75
C ILE A 73 -12.25 -3.24 4.07
N GLY A 74 -12.94 -4.35 3.77
CA GLY A 74 -14.37 -4.50 4.04
C GLY A 74 -14.71 -4.52 5.54
N GLN A 75 -13.78 -4.97 6.38
CA GLN A 75 -13.93 -4.99 7.84
C GLN A 75 -13.42 -3.72 8.54
N SER A 76 -12.78 -2.79 7.81
CA SER A 76 -12.20 -1.56 8.36
C SER A 76 -13.31 -0.57 8.75
N LYS A 77 -13.83 -0.73 9.98
CA LYS A 77 -14.89 0.12 10.57
C LYS A 77 -14.35 1.22 11.48
N THR A 78 -13.27 0.94 12.22
CA THR A 78 -12.74 1.84 13.25
C THR A 78 -11.24 2.06 13.06
N LEU A 79 -10.81 3.31 13.10
CA LEU A 79 -9.39 3.65 13.16
C LEU A 79 -8.92 3.48 14.61
N GLN A 80 -8.15 2.43 14.89
CA GLN A 80 -7.57 2.19 16.20
C GLN A 80 -6.15 2.74 16.24
N GLY A 81 -5.79 3.47 17.31
CA GLY A 81 -4.44 4.01 17.50
C GLY A 81 -4.20 5.35 16.79
N ILE A 82 -4.98 6.38 17.13
CA ILE A 82 -4.69 7.75 16.72
C ILE A 82 -3.33 8.14 17.30
N TRP A 83 -2.34 8.34 16.42
CA TRP A 83 -1.02 8.84 16.80
C TRP A 83 -0.85 10.26 16.31
N THR A 84 -0.84 11.20 17.26
CA THR A 84 -0.62 12.62 16.97
C THR A 84 0.86 12.93 17.16
N THR A 85 1.57 13.23 16.08
CA THR A 85 2.95 13.71 16.15
C THR A 85 2.97 15.22 16.01
N LYS A 86 3.49 15.93 17.01
CA LYS A 86 3.82 17.35 16.85
C LYS A 86 5.12 17.45 16.04
N LYS A 87 5.05 18.03 14.85
CA LYS A 87 6.22 18.25 14.00
C LYS A 87 6.45 19.74 13.82
N ILE A 88 7.72 20.14 13.90
CA ILE A 88 8.16 21.47 13.52
C ILE A 88 8.56 21.38 12.05
N GLU A 89 7.70 21.87 11.15
CA GLU A 89 7.97 21.83 9.71
C GLU A 89 8.34 23.22 9.20
N ARG A 90 9.33 23.26 8.32
CA ARG A 90 9.72 24.48 7.62
C ARG A 90 8.86 24.59 6.38
N VAL A 91 7.93 25.54 6.37
CA VAL A 91 6.98 25.71 5.27
C VAL A 91 7.33 26.99 4.51
N LYS A 92 7.20 26.96 3.19
CA LYS A 92 7.40 28.13 2.34
C LYS A 92 6.06 28.84 2.17
N VAL A 93 5.89 29.98 2.83
CA VAL A 93 4.69 30.82 2.78
C VAL A 93 5.07 32.17 2.18
N ASN A 94 4.36 32.63 1.14
CA ASN A 94 4.63 33.88 0.44
C ASN A 94 6.11 34.05 0.07
N SER A 95 6.70 33.00 -0.49
CA SER A 95 8.12 32.93 -0.86
C SER A 95 9.14 33.07 0.28
N ARG A 96 8.71 33.07 1.55
CA ARG A 96 9.57 33.06 2.74
C ARG A 96 9.48 31.73 3.46
N TRP A 97 10.58 31.31 4.07
CA TRP A 97 10.61 30.09 4.89
C TRP A 97 10.30 30.42 6.34
N THR A 98 9.27 29.77 6.89
CA THR A 98 8.85 29.99 8.28
C THR A 98 8.72 28.64 9.00
N TRP A 99 9.07 28.62 10.29
CA TRP A 99 8.90 27.44 11.14
C TRP A 99 7.47 27.41 11.67
N LEU A 100 6.73 26.37 11.32
CA LEU A 100 5.38 26.13 11.84
C LEU A 100 5.40 24.93 12.78
N LYS A 101 4.74 25.08 13.93
CA LYS A 101 4.44 23.98 14.86
C LYS A 101 3.03 23.49 14.56
N ASN A 102 2.90 22.23 14.14
CA ASN A 102 1.63 21.51 14.04
C ASN A 102 1.40 20.68 15.31
#